data_AF-A0A858Z6T1-F1
#
_entry.id   AF-A0A858Z6T1-F1
#
_cell.length_a   1.000
_cell.length_b   1.000
_cell.length_c   1.000
_cell.angle_alpha   90.00
_cell.angle_beta   90.00
_cell.angle_gamma   90.00
#
_symmetry.space_group_name_H-M   'P 1'
#
loop_
_entity.id
_entity.type
_entity.pdbx_description
1 polymer ?
#
loop_
_entity_poly.entity_id
_entity_poly.type
_entity_poly.pdbx_seq_one_letter_code
_entity_poly.pdbx_strand_id
1 'polypeptide(L)'
;MVVIVSMLALAFSQQIYVYYISVFINGFSTSCLMAVVSMYNTEIADNDNRGRINCLLGMSVPLGNAIAYLSGNASLRTICFVGTITPSIFLVLSFFLSETPIFLLTAKKEDECLKALKRLRGTNDVEDEYVQIKKSTQQTDSKKYTIIDVFRTRASIRSFCYTIELLMTEVFSGIFLLGAFMGPIFNEAGAFITGNSIGALASIVQVLLVIVASLFIDRLGRKPLLFASMSGCVVCLAALSVYFYHLHYPANCFRTN
;
A
#
# COMPACT_ATOMS: atom_id res chain seq x y z
N MET A 1 14.15 0.85 -11.85
CA MET A 1 14.88 -0.04 -12.80
C MET A 1 14.48 -1.50 -12.66
N VAL A 2 14.69 -2.16 -11.51
CA VAL A 2 14.45 -3.62 -11.36
C VAL A 2 13.01 -4.03 -11.72
N VAL A 3 12.01 -3.30 -11.25
CA VAL A 3 10.58 -3.54 -11.57
C VAL A 3 10.29 -3.53 -13.07
N ILE A 4 10.89 -2.58 -13.80
CA ILE A 4 10.71 -2.44 -15.26
C ILE A 4 11.29 -3.67 -15.96
N VAL A 5 12.51 -4.07 -15.57
CA VAL A 5 13.19 -5.24 -16.16
C VAL A 5 12.40 -6.52 -15.86
N SER A 6 11.91 -6.70 -14.63
CA SER A 6 11.12 -7.89 -14.27
C SER A 6 9.77 -7.94 -15.00
N MET A 7 9.12 -6.80 -15.22
CA MET A 7 7.85 -6.72 -15.98
C MET A 7 8.05 -7.00 -17.47
N LEU A 8 9.14 -6.52 -18.06
CA LEU A 8 9.49 -6.84 -19.45
C LEU A 8 9.87 -8.31 -19.60
N ALA A 9 10.65 -8.87 -18.66
CA ALA A 9 10.98 -10.29 -18.64
C ALA A 9 9.72 -11.17 -18.53
N LEU A 10 8.73 -10.74 -17.74
CA LEU A 10 7.43 -11.39 -17.63
C LEU A 10 6.63 -11.32 -18.95
N ALA A 11 6.65 -10.18 -19.64
CA ALA A 11 5.92 -10.01 -20.91
C ALA A 11 6.44 -10.93 -22.03
N PHE A 12 7.75 -11.18 -22.07
CA PHE A 12 8.40 -12.02 -23.08
C PHE A 12 8.67 -13.46 -22.61
N SER A 13 8.23 -13.84 -21.40
CA SER A 13 8.51 -15.17 -20.86
C SER A 13 7.80 -16.25 -21.69
N GLN A 14 8.58 -17.12 -22.33
CA GLN A 14 8.09 -18.35 -22.98
C GLN A 14 8.29 -19.60 -22.11
N GLN A 15 9.09 -19.48 -21.05
CA GLN A 15 9.44 -20.57 -20.14
C GLN A 15 8.86 -20.31 -18.74
N ILE A 16 8.31 -21.36 -18.12
CA ILE A 16 7.64 -21.27 -16.81
C ILE A 16 8.59 -20.82 -15.69
N TYR A 17 9.87 -21.22 -15.74
CA TYR A 17 10.87 -20.81 -14.76
C TYR A 17 11.13 -19.29 -14.80
N VAL A 18 11.19 -18.71 -16.01
CA VAL A 18 11.39 -17.27 -16.19
C VAL A 18 10.18 -16.51 -15.63
N TYR A 19 8.98 -17.05 -15.82
CA TYR A 19 7.76 -16.48 -15.23
C TYR A 19 7.84 -16.42 -13.71
N TYR A 20 8.11 -17.54 -13.02
CA TYR A 20 8.17 -17.56 -11.55
C TYR A 20 9.26 -16.65 -10.98
N ILE A 21 10.45 -16.66 -11.57
CA ILE A 21 11.56 -15.80 -11.14
C ILE A 21 11.19 -14.32 -11.33
N SER A 22 10.58 -13.97 -12.46
CA SER A 22 10.17 -12.59 -12.75
C SER A 22 9.09 -12.09 -11.79
N VAL A 23 8.10 -12.93 -11.47
CA VAL A 23 7.05 -12.60 -10.48
C VAL A 23 7.66 -12.41 -9.09
N PHE A 24 8.57 -13.29 -8.67
CA PHE A 24 9.24 -13.19 -7.37
C PHE A 24 10.06 -11.90 -7.24
N ILE A 25 10.92 -11.62 -8.23
CA ILE A 25 11.74 -10.41 -8.27
C ILE A 25 10.85 -9.16 -8.29
N ASN A 26 9.76 -9.19 -9.05
CA ASN A 26 8.84 -8.07 -9.11
C ASN A 26 8.14 -7.81 -7.78
N GLY A 27 7.65 -8.86 -7.11
CA GLY A 27 6.99 -8.75 -5.81
C GLY A 27 7.94 -8.22 -4.73
N PHE A 28 9.16 -8.76 -4.68
CA PHE A 28 10.19 -8.30 -3.75
C PHE A 28 10.56 -6.83 -4.01
N SER A 29 10.83 -6.47 -5.26
CA SER A 29 11.21 -5.11 -5.64
C SER A 29 10.10 -4.10 -5.34
N THR A 30 8.84 -4.45 -5.62
CA THR A 30 7.68 -3.58 -5.36
C THR A 30 7.48 -3.37 -3.85
N SER A 31 7.70 -4.40 -3.05
CA SER A 31 7.61 -4.31 -1.58
C SER A 31 8.69 -3.38 -1.00
N CYS A 32 9.93 -3.53 -1.47
CA CYS A 32 11.03 -2.63 -1.09
C CYS A 32 10.75 -1.18 -1.50
N LEU A 33 10.24 -0.96 -2.72
CA LEU A 33 9.86 0.37 -3.18
C LEU A 33 8.75 0.99 -2.32
N MET A 34 7.72 0.22 -1.97
CA MET A 34 6.63 0.71 -1.12
C MET A 34 7.12 1.15 0.26
N ALA A 35 8.06 0.40 0.85
CA ALA A 35 8.69 0.76 2.12
C ALA A 35 9.48 2.07 2.02
N VAL A 36 10.31 2.21 0.98
CA VAL A 36 11.12 3.42 0.75
C VAL A 36 10.24 4.63 0.45
N VAL A 37 9.23 4.49 -0.40
CA VAL A 37 8.29 5.57 -0.76
C VAL A 37 7.50 6.04 0.46
N SER A 38 7.04 5.11 1.31
CA SER A 38 6.33 5.46 2.54
C SER A 38 7.23 6.24 3.50
N MET A 39 8.48 5.81 3.66
CA MET A 39 9.47 6.51 4.48
C MET A 39 9.76 7.91 3.92
N TYR A 40 10.10 8.02 2.64
CA TYR A 40 10.37 9.29 1.96
C TYR A 40 9.22 10.30 2.13
N ASN A 41 7.98 9.86 1.91
CA ASN A 41 6.81 10.71 2.08
C ASN A 41 6.60 11.15 3.53
N THR A 42 6.90 10.30 4.51
CA THR A 42 6.79 10.70 5.92
C THR A 42 7.86 11.70 6.36
N GLU A 43 9.04 11.69 5.72
CA GLU A 43 10.15 12.61 6.05
C GLU A 43 10.00 13.98 5.38
N ILE A 44 9.33 14.03 4.23
CA ILE A 44 9.13 15.28 3.47
C ILE A 44 7.81 15.96 3.81
N ALA A 45 6.82 15.19 4.25
CA ALA A 45 5.54 15.73 4.68
C ALA A 45 5.70 16.74 5.81
N ASP A 46 5.14 17.92 5.62
CA ASP A 46 4.92 18.88 6.70
C ASP A 46 3.87 18.35 7.68
N ASN A 47 3.93 18.76 8.95
CA ASN A 47 3.04 18.31 10.02
C ASN A 47 1.56 18.49 9.65
N ASP A 48 1.23 19.61 8.99
CA ASP A 48 -0.15 19.93 8.58
C ASP A 48 -0.61 19.14 7.34
N ASN A 49 0.31 18.79 6.43
CA ASN A 49 -0.02 18.14 5.16
C ASN A 49 0.19 16.62 5.19
N ARG A 50 0.77 16.08 6.27
CA ARG A 50 1.10 14.66 6.41
C ARG A 50 -0.11 13.75 6.28
N GLY A 51 -1.28 14.20 6.76
CA GLY A 51 -2.54 13.47 6.58
C GLY A 51 -2.91 13.29 5.10
N ARG A 52 -2.80 14.37 4.31
CA ARG A 52 -3.14 14.36 2.89
C ARG A 52 -2.15 13.54 2.06
N ILE A 53 -0.86 13.67 2.32
CA ILE A 53 0.19 12.89 1.64
C ILE A 53 0.01 11.39 1.92
N ASN A 54 -0.28 11.01 3.17
CA ASN A 54 -0.58 9.62 3.50
C ASN A 54 -1.85 9.12 2.82
N CYS A 55 -2.85 9.99 2.64
CA CYS A 55 -4.07 9.64 1.92
C CYS A 55 -3.79 9.37 0.43
N LEU A 56 -2.94 10.17 -0.22
CA LEU A 56 -2.51 9.94 -1.60
C LEU A 56 -1.80 8.59 -1.75
N LEU A 57 -0.95 8.23 -0.79
CA LEU A 57 -0.35 6.90 -0.75
C LEU A 57 -1.40 5.80 -0.60
N GLY A 58 -2.36 5.97 0.30
CA GLY A 58 -3.45 5.01 0.51
C GLY A 58 -4.33 4.79 -0.73
N MET A 59 -4.53 5.82 -1.57
CA MET A 59 -5.30 5.71 -2.81
C MET A 59 -4.51 5.07 -3.96
N SER A 60 -3.17 5.14 -3.94
CA SER A 60 -2.34 4.67 -5.05
C SER A 60 -2.50 3.17 -5.34
N VAL A 61 -2.65 2.35 -4.30
CA VAL A 61 -2.84 0.90 -4.42
C VAL A 61 -4.19 0.53 -5.07
N PRO A 62 -5.35 0.99 -4.56
CA PRO A 62 -6.63 0.68 -5.20
C PRO A 62 -6.77 1.30 -6.60
N LEU A 63 -6.13 2.44 -6.88
CA LEU A 63 -6.04 2.98 -8.24
C LEU A 63 -5.26 2.03 -9.17
N GLY A 64 -4.12 1.49 -8.71
CA GLY A 64 -3.35 0.49 -9.45
C GLY A 64 -4.17 -0.78 -9.72
N ASN A 65 -4.90 -1.28 -8.70
CA ASN A 65 -5.78 -2.44 -8.85
C ASN A 65 -6.91 -2.17 -9.86
N ALA A 66 -7.53 -0.98 -9.84
CA ALA A 66 -8.56 -0.62 -10.81
C ALA A 66 -8.04 -0.68 -12.25
N ILE A 67 -6.84 -0.14 -12.52
CA ILE A 67 -6.20 -0.20 -13.83
C ILE A 67 -5.89 -1.66 -14.22
N ALA A 68 -5.41 -2.47 -13.27
CA ALA A 68 -5.11 -3.88 -13.50
C ALA A 68 -6.38 -4.68 -13.87
N TYR A 69 -7.50 -4.50 -13.15
CA TYR A 69 -8.75 -5.18 -13.48
C TYR A 69 -9.37 -4.71 -14.79
N LEU A 70 -9.30 -3.42 -15.11
CA LEU A 70 -9.78 -2.88 -16.40
C LEU A 70 -8.98 -3.43 -17.58
N SER A 71 -7.68 -3.63 -17.40
CA SER A 71 -6.82 -4.26 -18.41
C SER A 71 -6.85 -5.79 -18.40
N GLY A 72 -7.56 -6.41 -17.44
CA GLY A 72 -7.62 -7.86 -17.26
C GLY A 72 -8.27 -8.64 -18.41
N ASN A 73 -9.03 -7.98 -19.28
CA ASN A 73 -9.59 -8.59 -20.50
C ASN A 73 -8.58 -8.62 -21.67
N ALA A 74 -7.43 -7.96 -21.54
CA ALA A 74 -6.38 -7.91 -22.55
C ALA A 74 -5.37 -9.06 -22.37
N SER A 75 -4.46 -9.18 -23.34
CA SER A 75 -3.37 -10.15 -23.24
C SER A 75 -2.44 -9.84 -22.05
N LEU A 76 -1.84 -10.87 -21.46
CA LEU A 76 -0.84 -10.74 -20.38
C LEU A 76 0.26 -9.72 -20.73
N ARG A 77 0.66 -9.67 -22.00
CA ARG A 77 1.65 -8.71 -22.52
C ARG A 77 1.18 -7.27 -22.36
N THR A 78 -0.08 -7.00 -22.72
CA THR A 78 -0.68 -5.67 -22.57
C THR A 78 -0.70 -5.24 -21.11
N ILE A 79 -1.05 -6.14 -20.18
CA ILE A 79 -1.06 -5.85 -18.74
C ILE A 79 0.35 -5.51 -18.25
N CYS A 80 1.37 -6.28 -18.68
CA CYS A 80 2.77 -6.00 -18.33
C CYS A 80 3.26 -4.66 -18.89
N PHE A 81 2.89 -4.31 -20.13
CA PHE A 81 3.23 -3.01 -20.71
C PHE A 81 2.58 -1.86 -19.97
N VAL A 82 1.28 -1.95 -19.66
CA VAL A 82 0.57 -0.95 -18.85
C VAL A 82 1.20 -0.82 -17.47
N GLY A 83 1.53 -1.94 -16.82
CA GLY A 83 2.22 -1.97 -15.52
C GLY A 83 3.64 -1.38 -15.55
N THR A 84 4.27 -1.28 -16.73
CA THR A 84 5.59 -0.69 -16.90
C THR A 84 5.55 0.84 -17.03
N ILE A 85 4.40 1.42 -17.42
CA ILE A 85 4.26 2.87 -17.63
C ILE A 85 4.51 3.63 -16.32
N THR A 86 3.79 3.28 -15.26
CA THR A 86 3.90 3.94 -13.94
C THR A 86 5.33 3.95 -13.38
N PRO A 87 6.05 2.81 -13.26
CA PRO A 87 7.42 2.81 -12.76
C PRO A 87 8.41 3.51 -13.69
N SER A 88 8.12 3.60 -15.00
CA SER A 88 8.95 4.34 -15.96
C SER A 88 8.81 5.85 -15.77
N ILE A 89 7.58 6.34 -15.56
CA ILE A 89 7.33 7.75 -15.21
C ILE A 89 8.02 8.09 -13.89
N PHE A 90 7.85 7.24 -12.87
CA PHE A 90 8.50 7.43 -11.57
C PHE A 90 10.02 7.48 -11.71
N LEU A 91 10.62 6.62 -12.54
CA LEU A 91 12.05 6.63 -12.80
C LEU A 91 12.53 7.99 -13.33
N VAL A 92 11.86 8.55 -14.34
CA VAL A 92 12.23 9.84 -14.91
C VAL A 92 12.06 10.96 -13.88
N LEU A 93 10.95 10.95 -13.13
CA LEU A 93 10.68 11.96 -12.11
C LEU A 93 11.64 11.88 -10.92
N SER A 94 12.17 10.70 -10.60
CA SER A 94 13.09 10.50 -9.47
C SER A 94 14.39 11.31 -9.61
N PHE A 95 14.84 11.61 -10.83
CA PHE A 95 16.01 12.47 -11.06
C PHE A 95 15.78 13.94 -10.68
N PHE A 96 14.53 14.38 -10.58
CA PHE A 96 14.17 15.75 -10.21
C PHE A 96 13.80 15.90 -8.73
N LEU A 97 13.61 14.78 -8.03
CA LEU A 97 13.30 14.75 -6.60
C LEU A 97 14.46 15.30 -5.78
N SER A 98 14.13 15.99 -4.69
CA SER A 98 15.12 16.39 -3.71
C SER A 98 15.33 15.26 -2.70
N GLU A 99 16.55 15.12 -2.21
CA GLU A 99 16.87 14.18 -1.13
C GLU A 99 16.16 14.57 0.17
N THR A 100 15.93 13.61 1.08
CA THR A 100 15.23 13.89 2.33
C THR A 100 16.12 14.73 3.28
N PRO A 101 15.53 15.70 4.03
CA PRO A 101 16.29 16.51 4.97
C PRO A 101 17.04 15.68 6.03
N ILE A 102 16.41 14.59 6.49
CA ILE A 102 16.99 13.69 7.49
C ILE A 102 18.22 12.97 6.93
N PHE A 103 18.16 12.49 5.69
CA PHE A 103 19.29 11.85 5.04
C PHE A 103 20.48 12.83 4.87
N LEU A 104 20.22 14.06 4.40
CA LEU A 104 21.24 15.08 4.21
C LEU A 104 21.93 15.50 5.53
N LEU A 105 21.16 15.60 6.62
CA LEU A 105 21.70 15.85 7.96
C LEU A 105 22.58 14.71 8.47
N THR A 106 22.15 13.46 8.27
CA THR A 106 22.93 12.27 8.65
C THR A 106 24.22 12.17 7.84
N ALA A 107 24.20 12.59 6.58
CA ALA A 107 25.37 12.71 5.71
C ALA A 107 26.26 13.94 6.02
N LYS A 108 25.94 14.72 7.06
CA LYS A 108 26.64 15.95 7.46
C LYS A 108 26.68 17.04 6.38
N LYS A 109 25.67 17.08 5.50
CA LYS A 109 25.55 18.05 4.41
C LYS A 109 24.51 19.13 4.75
N GLU A 110 24.86 20.01 5.69
CA GLU A 110 23.94 21.03 6.22
C GLU A 110 23.44 22.02 5.13
N ASP A 111 24.33 22.47 4.24
CA ASP A 111 23.97 23.42 3.17
C ASP A 111 23.01 22.83 2.13
N GLU A 112 23.20 21.55 1.76
CA GLU A 112 22.30 20.84 0.85
C GLU A 112 20.93 20.61 1.54
N CYS A 113 20.93 20.32 2.84
CA CYS A 113 19.70 20.16 3.63
C CYS A 113 18.85 21.43 3.62
N LEU A 114 19.45 22.60 3.90
CA LEU A 114 18.73 23.88 3.88
C LEU A 114 18.17 24.20 2.48
N LYS A 115 18.93 23.91 1.40
CA LYS A 115 18.44 24.08 0.03
C LYS A 115 17.28 23.15 -0.30
N ALA A 116 17.36 21.88 0.09
CA ALA A 116 16.28 20.91 -0.10
C ALA A 116 15.02 21.32 0.68
N LEU A 117 15.17 21.74 1.94
CA LEU A 117 14.05 22.15 2.79
C LEU A 117 13.34 23.39 2.23
N LYS A 118 14.09 24.41 1.79
CA LYS A 118 13.53 25.59 1.09
C LYS A 118 12.77 25.20 -0.18
N ARG A 119 13.30 24.25 -0.96
CA ARG A 119 12.64 23.75 -2.18
C ARG A 119 11.37 22.95 -1.87
N LEU A 120 11.35 22.18 -0.79
CA LEU A 120 10.20 21.37 -0.37
C LEU A 120 9.07 22.20 0.24
N ARG A 121 9.41 23.23 1.03
CA ARG A 121 8.43 24.13 1.67
C ARG A 121 7.98 25.28 0.77
N GLY A 122 8.82 25.66 -0.21
CA GLY A 122 8.57 26.82 -1.06
C GLY A 122 8.74 28.16 -0.35
N THR A 123 9.32 28.15 0.85
CA THR A 123 9.56 29.32 1.71
C THR A 123 11.03 29.41 2.11
N ASN A 124 11.49 30.62 2.43
CA ASN A 124 12.84 30.84 2.95
C ASN A 124 12.93 30.68 4.47
N ASP A 125 11.80 30.69 5.16
CA ASP A 125 11.68 30.58 6.61
C ASP A 125 11.56 29.11 7.03
N VAL A 126 12.70 28.42 7.05
CA VAL A 126 12.80 26.99 7.37
C VAL A 126 13.80 26.72 8.50
N GLU A 127 14.29 27.77 9.15
CA GLU A 127 15.37 27.67 10.14
C GLU A 127 14.88 26.96 11.42
N ASP A 128 13.67 27.28 11.87
CA ASP A 128 13.06 26.63 13.05
C ASP A 128 12.84 25.13 12.81
N GLU A 129 12.33 24.76 11.62
CA GLU A 129 12.14 23.37 11.22
C GLU A 129 13.49 22.65 11.10
N TYR A 130 14.48 23.30 10.50
CA TYR A 130 15.84 22.76 10.40
C TYR A 130 16.44 22.44 11.78
N VAL A 131 16.30 23.36 12.75
CA VAL A 131 16.78 23.16 14.13
C VAL A 131 16.05 21.97 14.80
N GLN A 132 14.73 21.86 14.60
CA GLN A 132 13.96 20.73 15.13
C GLN A 132 14.41 19.39 14.56
N ILE A 133 14.57 19.30 13.23
CA ILE A 133 15.02 18.08 12.55
C ILE A 133 16.45 17.74 13.01
N LYS A 134 17.37 18.71 13.03
CA LYS A 134 18.76 18.52 13.49
C LYS A 134 18.82 17.97 14.92
N LYS A 135 17.99 18.49 15.83
CA LYS A 135 17.89 17.98 17.20
C LYS A 135 17.39 16.54 17.24
N SER A 136 16.39 16.20 16.43
CA SER A 136 15.86 14.83 16.35
C SER A 136 16.86 13.83 15.76
N THR A 137 17.63 14.24 14.74
CA THR A 137 18.66 13.42 14.10
C THR A 137 19.84 13.18 15.05
N GLN A 138 20.32 14.20 15.77
CA GLN A 138 21.41 14.03 16.75
C GLN A 138 21.05 13.09 17.92
N GLN A 139 19.79 13.10 18.35
CA GLN A 139 19.27 12.14 19.33
C GLN A 139 19.22 10.70 18.78
N THR A 140 19.14 10.55 17.46
CA THR A 140 19.07 9.26 16.78
C THR A 140 20.48 8.74 16.48
N ASP A 141 21.40 9.57 16.00
CA ASP A 141 22.80 9.22 15.71
C ASP A 141 23.59 8.79 16.95
N SER A 142 23.24 9.31 18.12
CA SER A 142 23.88 8.95 19.39
C SER A 142 23.48 7.55 19.90
N LYS A 143 22.46 6.91 19.32
CA LYS A 143 21.99 5.57 19.70
C LYS A 143 21.95 4.66 18.49
N LYS A 144 22.86 3.68 18.44
CA LYS A 144 22.72 2.55 17.51
C LYS A 144 21.53 1.70 17.93
N TYR A 145 20.38 1.91 17.30
CA TYR A 145 19.19 1.08 17.52
C TYR A 145 19.44 -0.32 16.94
N THR A 146 19.38 -1.32 17.81
CA THR A 146 19.38 -2.73 17.39
C THR A 146 17.93 -3.24 17.41
N ILE A 147 17.61 -4.28 16.63
CA ILE A 147 16.27 -4.90 16.60
C ILE A 147 15.81 -5.30 18.03
N ILE A 148 16.77 -5.64 18.89
CA ILE A 148 16.55 -6.03 20.29
C ILE A 148 16.08 -4.83 21.15
N ASP A 149 16.43 -3.59 20.78
CA ASP A 149 16.02 -2.39 21.54
C ASP A 149 14.51 -2.13 21.47
N VAL A 150 13.81 -2.69 20.48
CA VAL A 150 12.34 -2.68 20.40
C VAL A 150 11.72 -3.37 21.62
N PHE A 151 12.37 -4.39 22.15
CA PHE A 151 11.92 -5.14 23.32
C PHE A 151 12.43 -4.57 24.65
N ARG A 152 13.15 -3.44 24.63
CA ARG A 152 13.84 -2.91 25.81
C ARG A 152 12.96 -2.00 26.67
N THR A 153 12.02 -1.30 26.05
CA THR A 153 11.16 -0.32 26.74
C THR A 153 9.70 -0.75 26.67
N ARG A 154 8.96 -0.65 27.78
CA ARG A 154 7.51 -0.95 27.83
C ARG A 154 6.71 -0.18 26.76
N ALA A 155 7.10 1.07 26.48
CA ALA A 155 6.49 1.87 25.43
C ALA A 155 6.74 1.29 24.02
N SER A 156 7.96 0.83 23.73
CA SER A 156 8.31 0.25 22.44
C SER A 156 7.66 -1.12 22.24
N ILE A 157 7.60 -1.96 23.28
CA ILE A 157 6.86 -3.23 23.27
C ILE A 157 5.38 -2.96 22.99
N ARG A 158 4.75 -1.99 23.67
CA ARG A 158 3.34 -1.65 23.41
C ARG A 158 3.11 -1.20 21.97
N SER A 159 3.95 -0.31 21.44
CA SER A 159 3.86 0.10 20.04
C SER A 159 4.02 -1.08 19.09
N PHE A 160 4.98 -1.96 19.35
CA PHE A 160 5.21 -3.17 18.56
C PHE A 160 3.99 -4.11 18.58
N CYS A 161 3.40 -4.35 19.75
CA CYS A 161 2.18 -5.14 19.88
C CYS A 161 1.02 -4.54 19.07
N TYR A 162 0.79 -3.22 19.16
CA TYR A 162 -0.27 -2.56 18.37
C TYR A 162 -0.01 -2.65 16.86
N THR A 163 1.25 -2.56 16.41
CA THR A 163 1.59 -2.73 15.00
C THR A 163 1.32 -4.16 14.54
N ILE A 164 1.70 -5.17 15.31
CA ILE A 164 1.40 -6.58 14.98
C ILE A 164 -0.11 -6.81 14.94
N GLU A 165 -0.85 -6.34 15.94
CA GLU A 165 -2.31 -6.49 16.00
C GLU A 165 -2.99 -5.88 14.76
N LEU A 166 -2.53 -4.70 14.33
CA LEU A 166 -3.03 -4.02 13.15
C LEU A 166 -2.71 -4.80 11.86
N LEU A 167 -1.48 -5.30 11.72
CA LEU A 167 -1.08 -6.14 10.57
C LEU A 167 -1.86 -7.46 10.52
N MET A 168 -2.06 -8.10 11.67
CA MET A 168 -2.85 -9.33 11.75
C MET A 168 -4.30 -9.07 11.35
N THR A 169 -4.89 -7.97 11.83
CA THR A 169 -6.25 -7.56 11.46
C THR A 169 -6.38 -7.37 9.95
N GLU A 170 -5.39 -6.75 9.31
CA GLU A 170 -5.36 -6.58 7.86
C GLU A 170 -5.31 -7.92 7.12
N VAL A 171 -4.46 -8.87 7.56
CA VAL A 171 -4.38 -10.21 6.96
C VAL A 171 -5.69 -11.00 7.16
N PHE A 172 -6.25 -10.97 8.38
CA PHE A 172 -7.49 -11.68 8.71
C PHE A 172 -8.72 -11.09 8.04
N SER A 173 -8.68 -9.83 7.60
CA SER A 173 -9.75 -9.24 6.78
C SER A 173 -9.95 -9.98 5.45
N GLY A 174 -8.95 -10.75 5.00
CA GLY A 174 -9.01 -11.49 3.74
C GLY A 174 -8.82 -10.63 2.50
N ILE A 175 -8.40 -9.36 2.64
CA ILE A 175 -8.27 -8.42 1.53
C ILE A 175 -7.35 -8.94 0.41
N PHE A 176 -6.24 -9.60 0.75
CA PHE A 176 -5.32 -10.18 -0.23
C PHE A 176 -5.92 -11.38 -0.97
N LEU A 177 -6.65 -12.24 -0.25
CA LEU A 177 -7.33 -13.41 -0.82
C LEU A 177 -8.46 -12.95 -1.76
N LEU A 178 -9.31 -12.04 -1.27
CA LEU A 178 -10.42 -11.49 -2.03
C LEU A 178 -9.93 -10.73 -3.26
N GLY A 179 -8.84 -9.95 -3.16
CA GLY A 179 -8.23 -9.29 -4.31
C GLY A 179 -7.72 -10.28 -5.36
N ALA A 180 -6.96 -11.30 -4.96
CA ALA A 180 -6.38 -12.27 -5.89
C ALA A 180 -7.44 -13.17 -6.55
N PHE A 181 -8.46 -13.58 -5.80
CA PHE A 181 -9.47 -14.55 -6.24
C PHE A 181 -10.85 -13.94 -6.48
N MET A 182 -10.96 -12.62 -6.59
CA MET A 182 -12.24 -11.94 -6.80
C MET A 182 -12.99 -12.50 -8.02
N GLY A 183 -12.28 -12.66 -9.13
CA GLY A 183 -12.85 -13.20 -10.37
C GLY A 183 -13.51 -14.57 -10.20
N PRO A 184 -12.77 -15.62 -9.79
CA PRO A 184 -13.35 -16.95 -9.60
C PRO A 184 -14.44 -16.99 -8.53
N ILE A 185 -14.29 -16.28 -7.39
CA ILE A 185 -15.30 -16.27 -6.31
C ILE A 185 -16.64 -15.76 -6.83
N PHE A 186 -16.66 -14.66 -7.59
CA PHE A 186 -17.90 -14.09 -8.12
C PHE A 186 -18.47 -14.90 -9.29
N ASN A 187 -17.62 -15.56 -10.08
CA ASN A 187 -18.08 -16.47 -11.13
C ASN A 187 -18.78 -17.70 -10.54
N GLU A 188 -18.24 -18.30 -9.46
CA GLU A 188 -18.87 -19.42 -8.75
C GLU A 188 -20.17 -19.00 -8.05
N ALA A 189 -20.25 -17.77 -7.56
CA ALA A 189 -21.47 -17.22 -6.97
C ALA A 189 -22.60 -16.95 -8.01
N GLY A 190 -22.37 -17.22 -9.30
CA GLY A 190 -23.37 -17.05 -10.36
C GLY A 190 -23.62 -15.58 -10.74
N ALA A 191 -22.63 -14.69 -10.58
CA ALA A 191 -22.78 -13.30 -10.96
C ALA A 191 -22.96 -13.14 -12.49
N PHE A 192 -23.91 -12.30 -12.91
CA PHE A 192 -24.17 -11.97 -14.32
C PHE A 192 -23.05 -11.13 -14.97
N ILE A 193 -22.12 -10.61 -14.18
CA ILE A 193 -21.06 -9.67 -14.59
C ILE A 193 -19.72 -10.39 -14.58
N THR A 194 -18.84 -10.11 -15.55
CA THR A 194 -17.48 -10.67 -15.57
C THR A 194 -16.69 -10.28 -14.31
N GLY A 195 -16.00 -11.24 -13.71
CA GLY A 195 -15.21 -11.04 -12.49
C GLY A 195 -14.24 -9.85 -12.52
N ASN A 196 -13.65 -9.55 -13.69
CA ASN A 196 -12.80 -8.38 -13.90
C ASN A 196 -13.54 -7.05 -13.70
N SER A 197 -14.80 -6.95 -14.16
CA SER A 197 -15.61 -5.74 -14.01
C SER A 197 -16.00 -5.51 -12.55
N ILE A 198 -16.26 -6.59 -11.81
CA ILE A 198 -16.55 -6.55 -10.36
C ILE A 198 -15.31 -6.10 -9.58
N GLY A 199 -14.13 -6.63 -9.91
CA GLY A 199 -12.86 -6.21 -9.32
C GLY A 199 -12.54 -4.74 -9.57
N ALA A 200 -12.79 -4.26 -10.80
CA ALA A 200 -12.62 -2.86 -11.15
C ALA A 200 -13.58 -1.95 -10.34
N LEU A 201 -14.86 -2.33 -10.24
CA LEU A 201 -15.84 -1.59 -9.45
C LEU A 201 -15.45 -1.54 -7.97
N ALA A 202 -15.06 -2.67 -7.39
CA ALA A 202 -14.62 -2.74 -6.00
C ALA A 202 -13.39 -1.87 -5.73
N SER A 203 -12.44 -1.84 -6.67
CA SER A 203 -11.25 -0.98 -6.57
C SER A 203 -11.63 0.51 -6.62
N ILE A 204 -12.57 0.90 -7.49
CA ILE A 204 -13.07 2.29 -7.56
C ILE A 204 -13.79 2.67 -6.26
N VAL A 205 -14.64 1.78 -5.73
CA VAL A 205 -15.31 1.98 -4.44
C VAL A 205 -14.27 2.10 -3.32
N GLN A 206 -13.20 1.30 -3.35
CA GLN A 206 -12.13 1.39 -2.37
C GLN A 206 -11.41 2.74 -2.41
N VAL A 207 -11.17 3.32 -3.60
CA VAL A 207 -10.62 4.68 -3.72
C VAL A 207 -11.53 5.70 -3.05
N LEU A 208 -12.84 5.64 -3.32
CA LEU A 208 -13.83 6.54 -2.71
C LEU A 208 -13.86 6.38 -1.18
N LEU A 209 -13.82 5.14 -0.69
CA LEU A 209 -13.79 4.85 0.75
C LEU A 209 -12.53 5.38 1.42
N VAL A 210 -11.36 5.34 0.77
CA VAL A 210 -10.12 5.94 1.31
C VAL A 210 -10.27 7.46 1.44
N ILE A 211 -10.85 8.13 0.43
CA ILE A 211 -11.12 9.57 0.49
C ILE A 211 -12.05 9.88 1.67
N VAL A 212 -13.18 9.18 1.77
CA VAL A 212 -14.13 9.35 2.86
C VAL A 212 -13.47 9.08 4.21
N ALA A 213 -12.75 7.97 4.35
CA ALA A 213 -12.05 7.61 5.58
C ALA A 213 -11.07 8.70 6.02
N SER A 214 -10.30 9.29 5.10
CA SER A 214 -9.37 10.37 5.43
C SER A 214 -10.07 11.61 5.99
N LEU A 215 -11.22 12.01 5.44
CA LEU A 215 -12.01 13.13 5.95
C LEU A 215 -12.59 12.85 7.35
N PHE A 216 -12.94 11.59 7.62
CA PHE A 216 -13.47 11.18 8.93
C PHE A 216 -12.38 10.97 9.99
N ILE A 217 -11.14 10.61 9.60
CA ILE A 217 -10.02 10.40 10.52
C ILE A 217 -9.75 11.66 11.35
N ASP A 218 -9.80 12.84 10.72
CA ASP A 218 -9.52 14.11 11.40
C ASP A 218 -10.62 14.49 12.40
N ARG A 219 -11.86 14.01 12.20
CA ARG A 219 -13.01 14.34 13.07
C ARG A 219 -13.27 13.32 14.18
N LEU A 220 -13.24 12.04 13.83
CA LEU A 220 -13.59 10.94 14.74
C LEU A 220 -12.36 10.33 15.42
N GLY A 221 -11.17 10.59 14.91
CA GLY A 221 -9.95 9.93 15.32
C GLY A 221 -9.81 8.52 14.74
N ARG A 222 -8.60 7.95 14.87
CA ARG A 222 -8.21 6.70 14.18
C ARG A 222 -8.81 5.44 14.79
N LYS A 223 -8.90 5.35 16.12
CA LYS A 223 -9.35 4.15 16.84
C LYS A 223 -10.81 3.75 16.54
N PRO A 224 -11.82 4.65 16.64
CA PRO A 224 -13.20 4.25 16.38
C PRO A 224 -13.41 3.82 14.93
N LEU A 225 -12.69 4.45 13.98
CA LEU A 225 -12.78 4.08 12.57
C LEU A 225 -12.24 2.67 12.31
N LEU A 226 -11.18 2.25 13.02
CA LEU A 226 -10.65 0.89 12.95
C LEU A 226 -11.68 -0.13 13.47
N PHE A 227 -12.27 0.10 14.64
CA PHE A 227 -13.28 -0.81 15.20
C PHE A 227 -14.54 -0.90 14.31
N ALA A 228 -14.98 0.23 13.75
CA ALA A 228 -16.09 0.25 12.81
C ALA A 228 -15.80 -0.60 11.56
N SER A 229 -14.61 -0.44 10.97
CA SER A 229 -14.17 -1.22 9.81
C SER A 229 -14.13 -2.73 10.13
N MET A 230 -13.53 -3.11 11.26
CA MET A 230 -13.45 -4.50 11.69
C MET A 230 -14.85 -5.12 11.87
N SER A 231 -15.77 -4.40 12.51
CA SER A 231 -17.14 -4.87 12.68
C SER A 231 -17.85 -5.08 11.33
N GLY A 232 -17.63 -4.18 10.37
CA GLY A 232 -18.13 -4.32 9.00
C GLY A 232 -17.56 -5.54 8.29
N CYS A 233 -16.25 -5.77 8.39
CA CYS A 233 -15.60 -6.96 7.83
C CYS A 233 -16.18 -8.25 8.41
N VAL A 234 -16.40 -8.32 9.72
CA VAL A 234 -17.00 -9.50 10.37
C VAL A 234 -18.39 -9.79 9.83
N VAL A 235 -19.25 -8.76 9.73
CA VAL A 235 -20.62 -8.92 9.21
C VAL A 235 -20.59 -9.36 7.74
N CYS A 236 -19.76 -8.74 6.90
CA CYS A 236 -19.66 -9.08 5.48
C CYS A 236 -19.12 -10.50 5.25
N LEU A 237 -18.07 -10.90 5.99
CA LEU A 237 -17.51 -12.25 5.89
C LEU A 237 -18.46 -13.32 6.42
N ALA A 238 -19.19 -13.02 7.51
CA ALA A 238 -20.23 -13.92 8.01
C ALA A 238 -21.34 -14.11 6.97
N ALA A 239 -21.83 -13.02 6.35
CA ALA A 239 -22.82 -13.09 5.28
C ALA A 239 -22.32 -13.91 4.07
N LEU A 240 -21.08 -13.69 3.64
CA LEU A 240 -20.45 -14.44 2.55
C LEU A 240 -20.35 -15.93 2.89
N SER A 241 -19.95 -16.26 4.13
CA SER A 241 -19.84 -17.65 4.59
C SER A 241 -21.19 -18.37 4.60
N VAL A 242 -22.26 -17.70 5.06
CA VAL A 242 -23.62 -18.25 5.06
C VAL A 242 -24.14 -18.44 3.64
N TYR A 243 -23.86 -17.50 2.74
CA TYR A 243 -24.23 -17.61 1.33
C TYR A 243 -23.58 -18.82 0.66
N PHE A 244 -22.26 -18.99 0.80
CA PHE A 244 -21.56 -20.15 0.22
C PHE A 244 -21.96 -21.46 0.87
N TYR A 245 -22.22 -21.47 2.19
CA TYR A 245 -22.78 -22.63 2.87
C TYR A 245 -24.12 -23.03 2.24
N HIS A 246 -25.04 -22.09 2.05
CA HIS A 246 -26.32 -22.34 1.37
C HIS A 246 -26.20 -22.62 -0.12
N LEU A 247 -25.14 -22.21 -0.81
CA LEU A 247 -24.92 -22.56 -2.21
C LEU A 247 -24.44 -24.02 -2.34
N HIS A 248 -23.62 -24.49 -1.39
CA HIS A 248 -23.10 -25.87 -1.39
C HIS A 248 -24.05 -26.90 -0.74
N TYR A 249 -25.00 -26.49 0.11
CA TYR A 249 -25.81 -27.43 0.90
C TYR A 249 -27.20 -27.86 0.33
N PRO A 250 -27.78 -27.31 -0.75
CA PRO A 250 -28.97 -27.90 -1.36
C PRO A 250 -28.92 -27.96 -2.89
N ALA A 251 -28.54 -29.13 -3.42
CA ALA A 251 -29.00 -29.63 -4.73
C ALA A 251 -29.07 -31.17 -4.81
N ASN A 252 -28.45 -31.91 -3.89
CA ASN A 252 -28.43 -33.38 -3.93
C ASN A 252 -29.51 -34.06 -3.08
N CYS A 253 -30.27 -33.33 -2.26
CA CYS A 253 -31.27 -33.96 -1.36
C CYS A 253 -32.73 -33.83 -1.83
N PHE A 254 -33.01 -33.08 -2.89
CA PHE A 254 -34.37 -32.86 -3.41
C PHE A 254 -34.64 -33.50 -4.79
N ARG A 255 -33.69 -34.25 -5.35
CA ARG A 255 -33.81 -34.86 -6.71
C ARG A 255 -33.91 -36.38 -6.73
N THR A 256 -34.12 -37.01 -5.58
CA THR A 256 -34.44 -38.43 -5.46
C THR A 256 -35.72 -38.60 -4.65
N ASN A 257 -36.84 -38.44 -5.33
CA ASN A 257 -38.08 -39.20 -5.15
C ASN A 257 -38.93 -39.02 -6.40
#